data_AF-A0AA36FYD1-F1
#
_entry.id   AF-A0AA36FYD1-F1
#
_cell.length_a   1.000
_cell.length_b   1.000
_cell.length_c   1.000
_cell.angle_alpha   90.00
_cell.angle_beta   90.00
_cell.angle_gamma   90.00
#
_symmetry.space_group_name_H-M   'P 1'
#
loop_
_entity.id
_entity.type
_entity.pdbx_description
1 polymer ?
#
loop_
_entity_poly.entity_id
_entity_poly.type
_entity_poly.pdbx_seq_one_letter_code
_entity_poly.pdbx_strand_id
1 'polypeptide(L)'
;MSNFEDLCDDLHENIQGVNRYNPENVGQLERCVKAMISENRYDRDISLTLLKLYQLNPDRYEETSVKSILLKTLMELPAPDFALAKSLLDANRINSAEIKRVLDLGAVLESCNFGVFWKLMKGEYRPTTEPSEPFRQPAEVAKLVKAIPGFDEAVRVFVCKAVSVTYQNIEKSILARLLGGVTEAQLKEYATTFNWKIHDGVISIANHEATIRSRNIDEKLQFSDVTEILKQIVDYFLLQNSSLGTAAKSSRVKVVLPRAGMARRRQDARADDEQPAGLGIEPKRSDPPRFFDIPREDAFPLLGRNLLVMRGHLLWMQCFFKWFCFPTDAFKGVPYPEEDFTILDKTLLWFFDGFKRWDALHFFAYC
;
A
#
# COMPACT_ATOMS: atom_id res chain seq x y z
N MET A 1 -28.87 23.50 -21.43
CA MET A 1 -27.68 23.03 -20.72
C MET A 1 -27.97 23.25 -19.25
N SER A 2 -27.65 22.28 -18.40
CA SER A 2 -27.94 22.45 -16.97
C SER A 2 -26.92 23.44 -16.39
N ASN A 3 -27.33 24.22 -15.39
CA ASN A 3 -26.47 25.23 -14.77
C ASN A 3 -25.15 24.59 -14.26
N PHE A 4 -25.21 23.34 -13.81
CA PHE A 4 -24.05 22.54 -13.43
C PHE A 4 -23.06 22.27 -14.57
N GLU A 5 -23.50 21.92 -15.77
CA GLU A 5 -22.59 21.56 -16.87
C GLU A 5 -21.78 22.77 -17.33
N ASP A 6 -22.44 23.92 -17.49
CA ASP A 6 -21.77 25.16 -17.88
C ASP A 6 -20.75 25.60 -16.79
N LEU A 7 -21.14 25.51 -15.51
CA LEU A 7 -20.23 25.82 -14.37
C LEU A 7 -19.03 24.87 -14.32
N CYS A 8 -19.23 23.59 -14.60
CA CYS A 8 -18.18 22.59 -14.62
C CYS A 8 -17.20 22.84 -15.75
N ASP A 9 -17.67 23.08 -16.97
CA ASP A 9 -16.81 23.27 -18.13
C ASP A 9 -15.89 24.49 -17.93
N ASP A 10 -16.45 25.62 -17.49
CA ASP A 10 -15.69 26.81 -17.13
C ASP A 10 -14.64 26.52 -16.03
N LEU A 11 -15.01 25.71 -15.03
CA LEU A 11 -14.11 25.35 -13.95
C LEU A 11 -13.01 24.38 -14.38
N HIS A 12 -13.30 23.43 -15.28
CA HIS A 12 -12.31 22.48 -15.79
C HIS A 12 -11.20 23.17 -16.55
N GLU A 13 -11.50 24.23 -17.30
CA GLU A 13 -10.48 25.07 -17.92
C GLU A 13 -9.65 25.83 -16.86
N ASN A 14 -10.31 26.35 -15.82
CA ASN A 14 -9.68 27.13 -14.77
C ASN A 14 -8.85 26.31 -13.77
N ILE A 15 -9.11 25.02 -13.59
CA ILE A 15 -8.38 24.14 -12.67
C ILE A 15 -7.21 23.39 -13.34
N GLN A 16 -6.86 23.73 -14.59
CA GLN A 16 -5.69 23.17 -15.26
C GLN A 16 -4.39 23.90 -14.90
N GLY A 17 -3.30 23.13 -14.85
CA GLY A 17 -1.95 23.65 -14.62
C GLY A 17 -1.78 24.36 -13.28
N VAL A 18 -1.24 25.58 -13.31
CA VAL A 18 -0.89 26.36 -12.11
C VAL A 18 -2.13 26.96 -11.42
N ASN A 19 -3.19 27.25 -12.19
CA ASN A 19 -4.41 27.89 -11.69
C ASN A 19 -5.23 27.00 -10.74
N ARG A 20 -4.93 25.69 -10.70
CA ARG A 20 -5.51 24.74 -9.73
C ARG A 20 -5.34 25.17 -8.27
N TYR A 21 -4.29 25.92 -7.98
CA TYR A 21 -3.96 26.37 -6.63
C TYR A 21 -4.42 27.80 -6.33
N ASN A 22 -5.15 28.45 -7.25
CA ASN A 22 -5.64 29.80 -7.04
C ASN A 22 -6.79 29.82 -5.99
N PRO A 23 -6.61 30.49 -4.83
CA PRO A 23 -7.66 30.58 -3.80
C PRO A 23 -8.87 31.43 -4.22
N GLU A 24 -8.80 32.19 -5.31
CA GLU A 24 -9.96 32.94 -5.84
C GLU A 24 -11.04 31.99 -6.40
N ASN A 25 -10.64 30.83 -6.91
CA ASN A 25 -11.54 29.84 -7.50
C ASN A 25 -12.43 29.14 -6.46
N VAL A 26 -12.09 29.21 -5.17
CA VAL A 26 -12.86 28.56 -4.08
C VAL A 26 -14.33 28.93 -4.13
N GLY A 27 -14.66 30.21 -4.37
CA GLY A 27 -16.05 30.66 -4.39
C GLY A 27 -16.87 30.10 -5.56
N GLN A 28 -16.24 29.84 -6.72
CA GLN A 28 -16.90 29.19 -7.85
C GLN A 28 -17.03 27.69 -7.63
N LEU A 29 -15.99 27.05 -7.09
CA LEU A 29 -16.00 25.63 -6.74
C LEU A 29 -17.10 25.30 -5.72
N GLU A 30 -17.29 26.14 -4.69
CA GLU A 30 -18.38 25.98 -3.70
C GLU A 30 -19.77 26.08 -4.34
N ARG A 31 -19.96 27.00 -5.30
CA ARG A 31 -21.22 27.10 -6.06
C ARG A 31 -21.45 25.85 -6.90
N CYS A 32 -20.40 25.35 -7.53
CA CYS A 32 -20.45 24.09 -8.27
C CYS A 32 -20.80 22.91 -7.37
N VAL A 33 -20.26 22.83 -6.16
CA VAL A 33 -20.63 21.81 -5.16
C VAL A 33 -22.10 21.90 -4.77
N LYS A 34 -22.63 23.11 -4.56
CA LYS A 34 -24.06 23.30 -4.31
C LYS A 34 -24.91 22.84 -5.50
N ALA A 35 -24.48 23.13 -6.73
CA ALA A 35 -25.13 22.66 -7.95
C ALA A 35 -25.08 21.11 -8.06
N MET A 36 -23.95 20.48 -7.73
CA MET A 36 -23.80 19.01 -7.69
C MET A 36 -24.86 18.33 -6.83
N ILE A 37 -25.16 18.91 -5.67
CA ILE A 37 -26.18 18.37 -4.77
C ILE A 37 -27.57 18.57 -5.38
N SER A 38 -27.87 19.78 -5.88
CA SER A 38 -29.20 20.11 -6.38
C SER A 38 -29.59 19.33 -7.64
N GLU A 39 -28.63 19.08 -8.53
CA GLU A 39 -28.84 18.36 -9.79
C GLU A 39 -28.50 16.87 -9.68
N ASN A 40 -28.11 16.40 -8.50
CA ASN A 40 -27.62 15.04 -8.24
C ASN A 40 -26.52 14.57 -9.23
N ARG A 41 -25.59 15.47 -9.57
CA ARG A 41 -24.42 15.17 -10.39
C ARG A 41 -23.18 15.08 -9.50
N TYR A 42 -22.10 14.51 -10.02
CA TYR A 42 -20.85 14.41 -9.30
C TYR A 42 -19.68 14.64 -10.24
N ASP A 43 -18.75 15.46 -9.77
CA ASP A 43 -17.46 15.69 -10.40
C ASP A 43 -16.35 15.47 -9.37
N ARG A 44 -15.47 14.51 -9.68
CA ARG A 44 -14.38 14.09 -8.81
C ARG A 44 -13.29 15.15 -8.72
N ASP A 45 -12.89 15.74 -9.85
CA ASP A 45 -11.73 16.62 -9.92
C ASP A 45 -12.01 17.97 -9.26
N ILE A 46 -13.23 18.50 -9.45
CA ILE A 46 -13.73 19.69 -8.75
C ILE A 46 -13.78 19.43 -7.23
N SER A 47 -14.36 18.30 -6.82
CA SER A 47 -14.49 17.93 -5.41
C SER A 47 -13.13 17.82 -4.71
N LEU A 48 -12.18 17.08 -5.30
CA LEU A 48 -10.84 16.92 -4.73
C LEU A 48 -10.02 18.21 -4.79
N THR A 49 -10.18 19.03 -5.82
CA THR A 49 -9.50 20.32 -5.93
C THR A 49 -9.99 21.31 -4.87
N LEU A 50 -11.29 21.35 -4.57
CA LEU A 50 -11.80 22.18 -3.48
C LEU A 50 -11.24 21.75 -2.12
N LEU A 51 -11.25 20.43 -1.83
CA LEU A 51 -10.65 19.91 -0.60
C LEU A 51 -9.16 20.25 -0.50
N LYS A 52 -8.42 20.16 -1.61
CA LYS A 52 -7.01 20.54 -1.66
C LYS A 52 -6.80 22.03 -1.40
N LEU A 53 -7.64 22.90 -1.96
CA LEU A 53 -7.57 24.33 -1.71
C LEU A 53 -7.87 24.69 -0.26
N TYR A 54 -8.82 24.00 0.38
CA TYR A 54 -9.07 24.14 1.81
C TYR A 54 -7.90 23.67 2.67
N GLN A 55 -7.16 22.64 2.25
CA GLN A 55 -5.93 22.20 2.92
C GLN A 55 -4.83 23.27 2.83
N LEU A 56 -4.68 23.91 1.66
CA LEU A 56 -3.67 24.94 1.44
C LEU A 56 -4.02 26.30 2.05
N ASN A 57 -5.32 26.62 2.17
CA ASN A 57 -5.81 27.91 2.62
C ASN A 57 -6.81 27.74 3.78
N PRO A 58 -6.34 27.67 5.05
CA PRO A 58 -7.20 27.47 6.21
C PRO A 58 -8.27 28.56 6.39
N ASP A 59 -7.99 29.80 5.99
CA ASP A 59 -8.88 30.95 6.15
C ASP A 59 -10.16 30.87 5.31
N ARG A 60 -10.14 30.06 4.25
CA ARG A 60 -11.26 29.90 3.31
C ARG A 60 -12.05 28.62 3.55
N TYR A 61 -11.75 27.90 4.63
CA TYR A 61 -12.38 26.63 4.95
C TYR A 61 -13.88 26.78 5.23
N GLU A 62 -14.69 26.00 4.52
CA GLU A 62 -16.12 25.90 4.79
C GLU A 62 -16.54 24.45 5.05
N GLU A 63 -17.05 24.18 6.25
CA GLU A 63 -17.39 22.83 6.68
C GLU A 63 -18.58 22.23 5.91
N THR A 64 -19.54 23.05 5.48
CA THR A 64 -20.73 22.58 4.74
C THR A 64 -20.36 21.97 3.39
N SER A 65 -19.48 22.60 2.64
CA SER A 65 -18.99 22.09 1.35
C SER A 65 -18.20 20.80 1.54
N VAL A 66 -17.33 20.73 2.55
CA VAL A 66 -16.59 19.49 2.88
C VAL A 66 -17.54 18.34 3.19
N LYS A 67 -18.54 18.58 4.05
CA LYS A 67 -19.56 17.60 4.40
C LYS A 67 -20.32 17.10 3.16
N SER A 68 -20.70 18.03 2.30
CA SER A 68 -21.43 17.72 1.06
C SER A 68 -20.59 16.88 0.10
N ILE A 69 -19.30 17.23 -0.07
CA ILE A 69 -18.36 16.46 -0.87
C ILE A 69 -18.21 15.04 -0.30
N LEU A 70 -17.97 14.90 1.00
CA LEU A 70 -17.81 13.58 1.63
C LEU A 70 -19.04 12.69 1.39
N LEU A 71 -20.25 13.23 1.58
CA LEU A 71 -21.48 12.49 1.32
C LEU A 71 -21.66 12.16 -0.18
N LYS A 72 -21.29 13.06 -1.10
CA LYS A 72 -21.33 12.75 -2.54
C LYS A 72 -20.31 11.68 -2.92
N THR A 73 -19.10 11.69 -2.35
CA THR A 73 -18.12 10.62 -2.58
C THR A 73 -18.58 9.27 -2.03
N LEU A 74 -19.41 9.24 -0.98
CA LEU A 74 -20.04 8.01 -0.48
C LEU A 74 -21.05 7.42 -1.47
N MET A 75 -21.72 8.26 -2.27
CA MET A 75 -22.64 7.80 -3.32
C MET A 75 -21.92 7.11 -4.49
N GLU A 76 -20.63 7.37 -4.67
CA GLU A 76 -19.82 6.81 -5.75
C GLU A 76 -19.10 5.50 -5.37
N LEU A 77 -19.35 4.95 -4.17
CA LEU A 77 -18.80 3.65 -3.78
C LEU A 77 -19.19 2.57 -4.81
N PRO A 78 -18.24 1.68 -5.22
CA PRO A 78 -16.95 1.37 -4.59
C PRO A 78 -15.74 2.20 -5.08
N ALA A 79 -15.93 3.32 -5.76
CA ALA A 79 -14.80 4.16 -6.18
C ALA A 79 -13.94 4.62 -4.99
N PRO A 80 -12.62 4.81 -5.17
CA PRO A 80 -11.70 5.19 -4.08
C PRO A 80 -11.86 6.66 -3.63
N ASP A 81 -12.80 7.40 -4.18
CA ASP A 81 -12.96 8.84 -4.01
C ASP A 81 -13.18 9.24 -2.56
N PHE A 82 -13.95 8.46 -1.79
CA PHE A 82 -14.16 8.72 -0.36
C PHE A 82 -12.86 8.58 0.44
N ALA A 83 -12.04 7.57 0.13
CA ALA A 83 -10.74 7.40 0.77
C ALA A 83 -9.77 8.54 0.43
N LEU A 84 -9.79 9.01 -0.82
CA LEU A 84 -9.02 10.18 -1.25
C LEU A 84 -9.48 11.46 -0.56
N ALA A 85 -10.80 11.69 -0.47
CA ALA A 85 -11.37 12.84 0.22
C ALA A 85 -10.98 12.85 1.71
N LYS A 86 -11.03 11.69 2.39
CA LYS A 86 -10.53 11.54 3.76
C LYS A 86 -9.07 11.94 3.91
N SER A 87 -8.20 11.53 2.99
CA SER A 87 -6.76 11.79 3.06
C SER A 87 -6.39 13.27 2.90
N LEU A 88 -7.29 14.08 2.35
CA LEU A 88 -7.11 15.52 2.17
C LEU A 88 -7.59 16.34 3.38
N LEU A 89 -8.21 15.71 4.39
CA LEU A 89 -8.68 16.38 5.60
C LEU A 89 -7.60 16.41 6.68
N ASP A 90 -7.45 17.55 7.34
CA ASP A 90 -6.53 17.71 8.47
C ASP A 90 -7.10 17.09 9.75
N ALA A 91 -6.23 16.63 10.65
CA ALA A 91 -6.62 15.99 11.91
C ALA A 91 -7.57 16.85 12.78
N ASN A 92 -7.38 18.17 12.78
CA ASN A 92 -8.24 19.10 13.52
C ASN A 92 -9.67 19.15 12.95
N ARG A 93 -9.83 18.97 11.64
CA ARG A 93 -11.11 19.05 10.93
C ARG A 93 -11.90 17.75 11.07
N ILE A 94 -11.19 16.62 11.10
CA ILE A 94 -11.78 15.28 11.32
C ILE A 94 -12.48 15.19 12.69
N ASN A 95 -12.00 15.92 13.69
CA ASN A 95 -12.58 15.93 15.03
C ASN A 95 -13.90 16.72 15.15
N SER A 96 -14.34 17.42 14.09
CA SER A 96 -15.66 18.04 14.10
C SER A 96 -16.76 16.99 14.25
N ALA A 97 -17.76 17.28 15.09
CA ALA A 97 -18.88 16.38 15.31
C ALA A 97 -19.67 16.07 14.03
N GLU A 98 -19.78 17.02 13.09
CA GLU A 98 -20.48 16.80 11.81
C GLU A 98 -19.70 15.89 10.88
N ILE A 99 -18.41 16.19 10.68
CA ILE A 99 -17.53 15.44 9.79
C ILE A 99 -17.35 14.02 10.33
N LYS A 100 -17.11 13.87 11.64
CA LYS A 100 -16.98 12.56 12.28
C LYS A 100 -18.22 11.68 12.05
N ARG A 101 -19.43 12.24 12.16
CA ARG A 101 -20.68 11.51 11.84
C ARG A 101 -20.69 10.97 10.42
N VAL A 102 -20.24 11.74 9.44
CA VAL A 102 -20.15 11.31 8.03
C VAL A 102 -19.05 10.26 7.84
N LEU A 103 -17.92 10.40 8.52
CA LEU A 103 -16.83 9.43 8.48
C LEU A 103 -17.23 8.09 9.09
N ASP A 104 -17.91 8.11 10.23
CA ASP A 104 -18.45 6.92 10.90
C ASP A 104 -19.50 6.23 10.02
N LEU A 105 -20.38 7.00 9.35
CA LEU A 105 -21.32 6.47 8.35
C LEU A 105 -20.59 5.79 7.20
N GLY A 106 -19.52 6.43 6.71
CA GLY A 106 -18.68 5.87 5.68
C GLY A 106 -17.97 4.59 6.09
N ALA A 107 -17.51 4.49 7.33
CA ALA A 107 -16.91 3.26 7.86
C ALA A 107 -17.93 2.10 7.90
N VAL A 108 -19.20 2.36 8.21
CA VAL A 108 -20.29 1.36 8.13
C VAL A 108 -20.50 0.88 6.68
N LEU A 109 -20.45 1.79 5.70
CA LEU A 109 -20.60 1.44 4.29
C LEU A 109 -19.38 0.71 3.73
N GLU A 110 -18.16 1.15 4.07
CA GLU A 110 -16.90 0.49 3.68
C GLU A 110 -16.79 -0.92 4.29
N SER A 111 -17.26 -1.12 5.53
CA SER A 111 -17.35 -2.44 6.16
C SER A 111 -18.54 -3.28 5.66
N CYS A 112 -19.30 -2.78 4.68
CA CYS A 112 -20.47 -3.44 4.10
C CYS A 112 -21.54 -3.82 5.13
N ASN A 113 -21.61 -3.12 6.27
CA ASN A 113 -22.60 -3.35 7.30
C ASN A 113 -23.92 -2.61 6.98
N PHE A 114 -24.57 -3.04 5.91
CA PHE A 114 -25.79 -2.42 5.40
C PHE A 114 -26.96 -2.52 6.40
N GLY A 115 -26.98 -3.56 7.23
CA GLY A 115 -28.01 -3.72 8.26
C GLY A 115 -28.00 -2.58 9.28
N VAL A 116 -26.82 -2.14 9.72
CA VAL A 116 -26.69 -0.97 10.61
C VAL A 116 -27.06 0.32 9.88
N PHE A 117 -26.59 0.48 8.64
CA PHE A 117 -26.93 1.64 7.80
C PHE A 117 -28.45 1.84 7.68
N TRP A 118 -29.20 0.80 7.28
CA TRP A 118 -30.65 0.93 7.11
C TRP A 118 -31.40 1.15 8.43
N LYS A 119 -30.90 0.60 9.56
CA LYS A 119 -31.45 0.89 10.89
C LYS A 119 -31.25 2.35 11.29
N LEU A 120 -30.09 2.94 10.96
CA LEU A 120 -29.81 4.36 11.18
C LEU A 120 -30.78 5.23 10.37
N MET A 121 -30.97 4.90 9.08
CA MET A 121 -31.86 5.65 8.19
C MET A 121 -33.34 5.56 8.57
N LYS A 122 -33.79 4.41 9.10
CA LYS A 122 -35.16 4.21 9.61
C LYS A 122 -35.39 4.79 11.01
N GLY A 123 -34.34 5.26 11.69
CA GLY A 123 -34.43 5.73 13.07
C GLY A 123 -34.64 4.62 14.11
N GLU A 124 -34.45 3.36 13.72
CA GLU A 124 -34.56 2.19 14.59
C GLU A 124 -33.25 1.90 15.34
N TYR A 125 -32.18 2.62 15.01
CA TYR A 125 -30.89 2.48 15.67
C TYR A 125 -30.95 2.95 17.12
N ARG A 126 -30.60 2.05 18.04
CA ARG A 126 -30.50 2.34 19.47
C ARG A 126 -29.03 2.55 19.83
N PRO A 127 -28.61 3.77 20.17
CA PRO A 127 -27.23 4.01 20.58
C PRO A 127 -26.93 3.29 21.89
N THR A 128 -25.78 2.63 21.95
CA THR A 128 -25.28 1.99 23.17
C THR A 128 -24.68 3.05 24.10
N THR A 129 -24.63 2.77 25.41
CA THR A 129 -24.00 3.65 26.41
C THR A 129 -22.47 3.63 26.38
N GLU A 130 -21.87 2.88 25.46
CA GLU A 130 -20.43 2.73 25.35
C GLU A 130 -19.75 4.02 24.86
N PRO A 131 -18.56 4.39 25.40
CA PRO A 131 -17.83 5.57 24.96
C PRO A 131 -17.45 5.55 23.47
N SER A 132 -17.25 4.35 22.92
CA SER A 132 -16.89 4.07 21.53
C SER A 132 -18.07 4.10 20.55
N GLU A 133 -19.30 4.33 21.03
CA GLU A 133 -20.50 4.40 20.18
C GLU A 133 -20.38 5.56 19.17
N PRO A 134 -20.29 5.26 17.85
CA PRO A 134 -20.09 6.28 16.83
C PRO A 134 -21.35 7.16 16.65
N PHE A 135 -22.54 6.58 16.75
CA PHE A 135 -23.79 7.26 16.43
C PHE A 135 -24.59 7.68 17.67
N ARG A 136 -24.02 8.59 18.48
CA ARG A 136 -24.69 9.13 19.68
C ARG A 136 -26.02 9.84 19.38
N GLN A 137 -26.13 10.45 18.20
CA GLN A 137 -27.31 11.19 17.74
C GLN A 137 -27.75 10.68 16.35
N PRO A 138 -28.44 9.53 16.26
CA PRO A 138 -28.79 8.91 14.98
C PRO A 138 -29.76 9.77 14.15
N ALA A 139 -30.61 10.56 14.80
CA ALA A 139 -31.55 11.45 14.12
C ALA A 139 -30.85 12.49 13.24
N GLU A 140 -29.69 12.98 13.67
CA GLU A 140 -28.93 13.96 12.90
C GLU A 140 -28.25 13.35 11.68
N VAL A 141 -27.78 12.09 11.77
CA VAL A 141 -27.24 11.36 10.63
C VAL A 141 -28.31 11.19 9.55
N ALA A 142 -29.53 10.81 9.94
CA ALA A 142 -30.64 10.69 9.00
C ALA A 142 -31.01 12.04 8.34
N LYS A 143 -30.92 13.16 9.06
CA LYS A 143 -31.13 14.51 8.49
C LYS A 143 -30.05 14.87 7.46
N LEU A 144 -28.79 14.56 7.75
CA LEU A 144 -27.67 14.82 6.84
C LEU A 144 -27.82 14.04 5.53
N VAL A 145 -28.19 12.77 5.61
CA VAL A 145 -28.39 11.94 4.41
C VAL A 145 -29.61 12.39 3.61
N LYS A 146 -30.73 12.72 4.27
CA LYS A 146 -31.94 13.23 3.60
C LYS A 146 -31.74 14.57 2.89
N ALA A 147 -30.71 15.34 3.26
CA ALA A 147 -30.38 16.58 2.58
C ALA A 147 -29.84 16.36 1.15
N ILE A 148 -29.40 15.14 0.82
CA ILE A 148 -28.83 14.82 -0.49
C ILE A 148 -29.79 13.92 -1.27
N PRO A 149 -30.29 14.40 -2.42
CA PRO A 149 -31.22 13.63 -3.24
C PRO A 149 -30.52 12.39 -3.81
N GLY A 150 -31.22 11.26 -3.83
CA GLY A 150 -30.74 10.02 -4.46
C GLY A 150 -29.72 9.21 -3.66
N PHE A 151 -29.41 9.58 -2.42
CA PHE A 151 -28.43 8.87 -1.59
C PHE A 151 -28.81 7.40 -1.34
N ASP A 152 -30.08 7.13 -0.98
CA ASP A 152 -30.56 5.76 -0.73
C ASP A 152 -30.40 4.85 -1.96
N GLU A 153 -30.65 5.40 -3.15
CA GLU A 153 -30.53 4.68 -4.41
C GLU A 153 -29.06 4.39 -4.74
N ALA A 154 -28.17 5.36 -4.53
CA ALA A 154 -26.74 5.18 -4.71
C ALA A 154 -26.18 4.08 -3.80
N VAL A 155 -26.62 4.04 -2.52
CA VAL A 155 -26.23 2.96 -1.60
C VAL A 155 -26.77 1.60 -2.06
N ARG A 156 -28.00 1.53 -2.58
CA ARG A 156 -28.54 0.27 -3.13
C ARG A 156 -27.76 -0.21 -4.35
N VAL A 157 -27.40 0.70 -5.26
CA VAL A 157 -26.53 0.39 -6.40
C VAL A 157 -25.17 -0.12 -5.92
N PHE A 158 -24.58 0.49 -4.89
CA PHE A 158 -23.35 0.00 -4.27
C PHE A 158 -23.52 -1.41 -3.67
N VAL A 159 -24.60 -1.66 -2.93
CA VAL A 159 -24.93 -3.00 -2.39
C VAL A 159 -25.03 -4.02 -3.53
N CYS A 160 -25.71 -3.68 -4.63
CA CYS A 160 -25.83 -4.57 -5.80
C CYS A 160 -24.47 -4.85 -6.46
N LYS A 161 -23.60 -3.85 -6.59
CA LYS A 161 -22.22 -4.03 -7.07
C LYS A 161 -21.43 -4.95 -6.13
N ALA A 162 -21.48 -4.73 -4.82
CA ALA A 162 -20.81 -5.57 -3.83
C ALA A 162 -21.30 -7.02 -3.85
N VAL A 163 -22.61 -7.22 -3.94
CA VAL A 163 -23.25 -8.55 -4.06
C VAL A 163 -22.83 -9.25 -5.35
N SER A 164 -22.73 -8.51 -6.46
CA SER A 164 -22.27 -9.04 -7.75
C SER A 164 -20.87 -9.64 -7.71
N VAL A 165 -20.00 -9.09 -6.87
CA VAL A 165 -18.62 -9.55 -6.71
C VAL A 165 -18.50 -10.69 -5.70
N THR A 166 -19.33 -10.69 -4.65
CA THR A 166 -19.12 -11.55 -3.48
C THR A 166 -19.97 -12.83 -3.48
N TYR A 167 -21.12 -12.84 -4.17
CA TYR A 167 -22.05 -13.98 -4.16
C TYR A 167 -22.17 -14.62 -5.54
N GLN A 168 -22.33 -15.94 -5.58
CA GLN A 168 -22.77 -16.66 -6.77
C GLN A 168 -24.29 -16.80 -6.80
N ASN A 169 -24.86 -17.18 -5.65
CA ASN A 169 -26.30 -17.32 -5.43
C ASN A 169 -26.65 -16.68 -4.09
N ILE A 170 -27.79 -15.99 -4.00
CA ILE A 170 -28.27 -15.34 -2.77
C ILE A 170 -29.77 -15.57 -2.61
N GLU A 171 -30.21 -15.80 -1.38
CA GLU A 171 -31.64 -15.88 -1.08
C GLU A 171 -32.32 -14.51 -1.24
N LYS A 172 -33.53 -14.50 -1.78
CA LYS A 172 -34.33 -13.28 -2.00
C LYS A 172 -34.58 -12.52 -0.69
N SER A 173 -34.77 -13.24 0.41
CA SER A 173 -34.96 -12.69 1.77
C SER A 173 -33.73 -11.92 2.26
N ILE A 174 -32.53 -12.48 2.06
CA ILE A 174 -31.26 -11.88 2.48
C ILE A 174 -30.96 -10.66 1.61
N LEU A 175 -31.12 -10.76 0.28
CA LEU A 175 -30.90 -9.63 -0.61
C LEU A 175 -31.85 -8.47 -0.28
N ALA A 176 -33.14 -8.75 -0.06
CA ALA A 176 -34.10 -7.74 0.35
C ALA A 176 -33.69 -7.06 1.66
N ARG A 177 -33.14 -7.81 2.64
CA ARG A 177 -32.61 -7.25 3.88
C ARG A 177 -31.40 -6.35 3.64
N LEU A 178 -30.45 -6.76 2.78
CA LEU A 178 -29.26 -5.96 2.46
C LEU A 178 -29.61 -4.64 1.75
N LEU A 179 -30.67 -4.65 0.94
CA LEU A 179 -31.19 -3.47 0.25
C LEU A 179 -32.18 -2.63 1.09
N GLY A 180 -32.37 -2.96 2.37
CA GLY A 180 -33.15 -2.16 3.31
C GLY A 180 -34.66 -2.49 3.37
N GLY A 181 -35.08 -3.65 2.87
CA GLY A 181 -36.48 -4.10 2.88
C GLY A 181 -37.28 -3.64 1.66
N VAL A 182 -36.66 -3.66 0.48
CA VAL A 182 -37.29 -3.32 -0.81
C VAL A 182 -38.38 -4.32 -1.20
N THR A 183 -39.38 -3.82 -1.95
CA THR A 183 -40.48 -4.63 -2.48
C THR A 183 -39.99 -5.59 -3.57
N GLU A 184 -40.71 -6.69 -3.78
CA GLU A 184 -40.36 -7.65 -4.84
C GLU A 184 -40.30 -7.04 -6.24
N ALA A 185 -41.09 -6.00 -6.52
CA ALA A 185 -41.07 -5.28 -7.79
C ALA A 185 -39.72 -4.59 -8.04
N GLN A 186 -39.21 -3.85 -7.04
CA GLN A 186 -37.90 -3.18 -7.11
C GLN A 186 -36.78 -4.20 -7.22
N LEU A 187 -36.90 -5.33 -6.52
CA LEU A 187 -35.91 -6.41 -6.62
C LEU A 187 -35.86 -7.03 -8.03
N LYS A 188 -36.98 -7.12 -8.74
CA LYS A 188 -37.00 -7.55 -10.16
C LYS A 188 -36.37 -6.50 -11.08
N GLU A 189 -36.58 -5.22 -10.81
CA GLU A 189 -35.94 -4.12 -11.53
C GLU A 189 -34.41 -4.19 -11.38
N TYR A 190 -33.90 -4.29 -10.15
CA TYR A 190 -32.47 -4.47 -9.91
C TYR A 190 -31.93 -5.75 -10.56
N ALA A 191 -32.65 -6.86 -10.48
CA ALA A 191 -32.23 -8.09 -11.16
C ALA A 191 -32.13 -7.91 -12.69
N THR A 192 -33.00 -7.09 -13.29
CA THR A 192 -32.93 -6.78 -14.72
C THR A 192 -31.74 -5.88 -15.03
N THR A 193 -31.51 -4.85 -14.23
CA THR A 193 -30.39 -3.90 -14.39
C THR A 193 -29.01 -4.55 -14.23
N PHE A 194 -28.89 -5.52 -13.32
CA PHE A 194 -27.65 -6.25 -13.05
C PHE A 194 -27.58 -7.63 -13.72
N ASN A 195 -28.53 -7.94 -14.62
CA ASN A 195 -28.61 -9.20 -15.38
C ASN A 195 -28.61 -10.48 -14.50
N TRP A 196 -29.21 -10.42 -13.31
CA TRP A 196 -29.35 -11.57 -12.41
C TRP A 196 -30.54 -12.45 -12.78
N LYS A 197 -30.41 -13.76 -12.54
CA LYS A 197 -31.45 -14.76 -12.83
C LYS A 197 -32.15 -15.18 -11.55
N ILE A 198 -33.47 -15.07 -11.52
CA ILE A 198 -34.29 -15.45 -10.36
C ILE A 198 -34.81 -16.88 -10.56
N HIS A 199 -34.48 -17.78 -9.64
CA HIS A 199 -34.91 -19.19 -9.64
C HIS A 199 -35.46 -19.57 -8.25
N ASP A 200 -36.74 -19.97 -8.16
CA ASP A 200 -37.37 -20.57 -6.96
C ASP A 200 -36.94 -20.00 -5.59
N GLY A 201 -36.93 -18.66 -5.47
CA GLY A 201 -36.60 -17.96 -4.22
C GLY A 201 -35.11 -17.65 -4.01
N VAL A 202 -34.24 -18.12 -4.90
CA VAL A 202 -32.80 -17.84 -4.94
C VAL A 202 -32.48 -17.04 -6.21
N ILE A 203 -31.58 -16.07 -6.09
CA ILE A 203 -31.12 -15.22 -7.19
C ILE A 203 -29.70 -15.65 -7.53
N SER A 204 -29.52 -16.14 -8.75
CA SER A 204 -28.22 -16.45 -9.32
C SER A 204 -27.64 -15.18 -9.93
N ILE A 205 -26.48 -14.78 -9.42
CA ILE A 205 -25.85 -13.48 -9.70
C ILE A 205 -24.79 -13.65 -10.77
N ALA A 206 -23.75 -14.43 -10.48
CA ALA A 206 -22.64 -14.65 -11.39
C ALA A 206 -21.98 -16.00 -11.13
N ASN A 207 -21.56 -16.69 -12.20
CA ASN A 207 -20.71 -17.86 -12.07
C ASN A 207 -19.25 -17.39 -11.96
N HIS A 208 -18.69 -17.41 -10.75
CA HIS A 208 -17.31 -16.96 -10.46
C HIS A 208 -16.23 -17.98 -10.87
N GLU A 209 -16.56 -19.01 -11.66
CA GLU A 209 -15.58 -20.00 -12.18
C GLU A 209 -14.39 -19.36 -12.92
N ALA A 210 -14.57 -18.19 -13.55
CA ALA A 210 -13.49 -17.45 -14.19
C ALA A 210 -12.59 -16.69 -13.19
N THR A 211 -13.12 -16.32 -12.02
CA THR A 211 -12.45 -15.55 -10.97
C THR A 211 -11.62 -16.43 -10.04
N ILE A 212 -11.99 -17.73 -9.92
CA ILE A 212 -11.26 -18.76 -9.15
C ILE A 212 -10.24 -19.47 -10.06
N ARG A 213 -9.46 -18.71 -10.83
CA ARG A 213 -8.23 -19.26 -11.38
C ARG A 213 -7.11 -18.81 -10.47
N SER A 214 -6.47 -19.75 -9.79
CA SER A 214 -5.06 -19.59 -9.47
C SER A 214 -4.39 -19.18 -10.79
N ARG A 215 -4.03 -17.90 -10.91
CA ARG A 215 -3.13 -17.50 -11.99
C ARG A 215 -1.84 -18.23 -11.65
N ASN A 216 -1.61 -19.39 -12.24
CA ASN A 216 -0.28 -19.95 -12.33
C ASN A 216 0.52 -18.88 -13.07
N ILE A 217 1.29 -18.11 -12.32
CA ILE A 217 2.24 -17.17 -12.89
C ILE A 217 3.42 -18.03 -13.33
N ASP A 218 3.24 -18.73 -14.44
CA ASP A 218 4.37 -19.22 -15.20
C ASP A 218 4.90 -18.01 -15.96
N GLU A 219 5.93 -17.36 -15.42
CA GLU A 219 6.69 -16.34 -16.16
C GLU A 219 7.34 -17.02 -17.36
N LYS A 220 6.66 -16.99 -18.51
CA LYS A 220 7.21 -17.44 -19.78
C LYS A 220 8.11 -16.34 -20.31
N LEU A 221 9.37 -16.34 -19.87
CA LEU A 221 10.43 -15.60 -20.54
C LEU A 221 10.48 -16.05 -21.99
N GLN A 222 10.08 -15.19 -22.92
CA GLN A 222 10.20 -15.49 -24.34
C GLN A 222 11.62 -15.19 -24.80
N PHE A 223 12.10 -15.95 -25.77
CA PHE A 223 13.45 -15.74 -26.30
C PHE A 223 13.64 -14.32 -26.86
N SER A 224 12.58 -13.69 -27.36
CA SER A 224 12.57 -12.27 -27.76
C SER A 224 13.05 -11.34 -26.64
N ASP A 225 12.63 -11.59 -25.41
CA ASP A 225 12.89 -10.73 -24.25
C ASP A 225 14.37 -10.80 -23.84
N VAL A 226 15.00 -11.95 -24.09
CA VAL A 226 16.42 -12.21 -23.81
C VAL A 226 17.31 -11.85 -25.00
N THR A 227 16.78 -11.86 -26.22
CA THR A 227 17.53 -11.58 -27.46
C THR A 227 18.07 -10.16 -27.48
N GLU A 228 17.33 -9.18 -26.96
CA GLU A 228 17.76 -7.79 -26.92
C GLU A 228 18.96 -7.59 -25.98
N ILE A 229 18.93 -8.25 -24.82
CA ILE A 229 20.04 -8.27 -23.85
C ILE A 229 21.26 -8.98 -24.44
N LEU A 230 21.05 -10.15 -25.07
CA LEU A 230 22.14 -10.90 -25.72
C LEU A 230 22.77 -10.10 -26.86
N LYS A 231 21.98 -9.39 -27.64
CA LYS A 231 22.48 -8.54 -28.72
C LYS A 231 23.34 -7.40 -28.19
N GLN A 232 22.91 -6.72 -27.13
CA GLN A 232 23.71 -5.69 -26.48
C GLN A 232 25.04 -6.22 -25.92
N ILE A 233 25.03 -7.43 -25.33
CA ILE A 233 26.25 -8.09 -24.85
C ILE A 233 27.19 -8.42 -26.01
N VAL A 234 26.66 -8.98 -27.11
CA VAL A 234 27.45 -9.30 -28.31
C VAL A 234 28.02 -8.03 -28.94
N ASP A 235 27.23 -6.97 -29.07
CA ASP A 235 27.68 -5.69 -29.62
C ASP A 235 28.78 -5.07 -28.75
N TYR A 236 28.67 -5.15 -27.41
CA TYR A 236 29.72 -4.73 -26.48
C TYR A 236 31.02 -5.54 -26.66
N PHE A 237 30.92 -6.86 -26.75
CA PHE A 237 32.08 -7.74 -27.00
C PHE A 237 32.72 -7.50 -28.37
N LEU A 238 31.93 -7.22 -29.42
CA LEU A 238 32.45 -6.91 -30.75
C LEU A 238 33.15 -5.54 -30.76
N LEU A 239 32.61 -4.54 -30.06
CA LEU A 239 33.26 -3.24 -29.88
C LEU A 239 34.60 -3.37 -29.14
N GLN A 240 34.65 -4.18 -28.07
CA GLN A 240 35.88 -4.40 -27.30
C GLN A 240 36.96 -5.19 -28.06
N ASN A 241 36.57 -6.12 -28.95
CA ASN A 241 37.50 -6.85 -29.80
C ASN A 241 37.94 -6.05 -31.05
N SER A 242 37.12 -5.11 -31.52
CA SER A 242 37.50 -4.21 -32.61
C SER A 242 38.59 -3.20 -32.22
N SER A 243 38.65 -2.79 -30.95
CA SER A 243 39.70 -1.90 -30.43
C SER A 243 41.05 -2.60 -30.16
N LEU A 244 41.03 -3.93 -29.96
CA LEU A 244 42.23 -4.76 -29.83
C LEU A 244 42.89 -5.06 -31.19
N GLY A 245 42.14 -5.03 -32.29
CA GLY A 245 42.64 -5.31 -33.64
C GLY A 245 43.56 -4.23 -34.23
N THR A 246 43.53 -3.00 -33.71
CA THR A 246 44.38 -1.89 -34.19
C THR A 246 45.71 -1.76 -33.45
N ALA A 247 45.92 -2.46 -32.34
CA ALA A 247 47.17 -2.40 -31.56
C ALA A 247 48.21 -3.48 -31.95
N ALA A 248 47.85 -4.46 -32.78
CA ALA A 248 48.71 -5.60 -33.14
C ALA A 248 49.60 -5.37 -34.39
N LYS A 249 50.15 -4.15 -34.56
CA LYS A 249 51.13 -3.83 -35.61
C LYS A 249 52.33 -3.04 -35.09
N SER A 250 52.94 -3.44 -33.98
CA SER A 250 54.36 -3.13 -33.74
C SER A 250 54.90 -3.93 -32.57
N SER A 251 55.74 -4.92 -32.85
CA SER A 251 57.03 -5.18 -32.17
C SER A 251 57.50 -6.61 -32.40
N ARG A 252 58.57 -6.76 -33.18
CA ARG A 252 59.36 -7.99 -33.33
C ARG A 252 60.04 -8.34 -32.00
N VAL A 253 59.95 -9.59 -31.57
CA VAL A 253 60.86 -10.15 -30.56
C VAL A 253 61.60 -11.34 -31.19
N LYS A 254 62.94 -11.22 -31.25
CA LYS A 254 63.88 -12.26 -31.66
C LYS A 254 63.99 -13.31 -30.55
N VAL A 255 63.91 -14.57 -30.94
CA VAL A 255 64.13 -15.76 -30.10
C VAL A 255 65.63 -16.04 -29.98
N VAL A 256 66.13 -16.19 -28.76
CA VAL A 256 67.43 -16.84 -28.47
C VAL A 256 67.22 -17.85 -27.34
N LEU A 257 67.50 -19.12 -27.64
CA LEU A 257 67.46 -20.28 -26.75
C LEU A 257 68.67 -20.32 -25.80
N PRO A 258 68.54 -20.97 -24.64
CA PRO A 258 69.63 -21.83 -24.18
C PRO A 258 69.22 -23.23 -23.69
N ARG A 259 70.22 -24.11 -23.74
CA ARG A 259 70.24 -25.55 -23.54
C ARG A 259 70.16 -26.00 -22.07
N ALA A 260 69.87 -27.30 -21.96
CA ALA A 260 69.76 -28.18 -20.79
C ALA A 260 70.91 -28.16 -19.75
N GLY A 261 70.55 -28.52 -18.51
CA GLY A 261 71.49 -28.94 -17.46
C GLY A 261 70.77 -29.35 -16.17
N MET A 262 70.81 -30.65 -15.84
CA MET A 262 70.33 -31.27 -14.60
C MET A 262 71.15 -30.86 -13.36
N ALA A 263 70.51 -30.84 -12.18
CA ALA A 263 70.82 -31.67 -10.99
C ALA A 263 70.66 -30.94 -9.62
N ARG A 264 69.87 -31.58 -8.73
CA ARG A 264 70.03 -31.87 -7.27
C ARG A 264 70.89 -30.91 -6.41
N ARG A 265 70.64 -30.65 -5.12
CA ARG A 265 69.90 -31.29 -4.00
C ARG A 265 69.99 -30.34 -2.77
N ARG A 266 69.03 -30.47 -1.83
CA ARG A 266 69.08 -30.33 -0.33
C ARG A 266 69.84 -29.14 0.31
N GLN A 267 69.22 -28.27 1.11
CA GLN A 267 68.68 -28.39 2.49
C GLN A 267 69.68 -27.85 3.54
N ASP A 268 69.13 -27.17 4.57
CA ASP A 268 69.72 -26.74 5.85
C ASP A 268 70.61 -25.47 5.84
N ALA A 269 70.69 -24.62 6.88
CA ALA A 269 69.88 -24.30 8.06
C ALA A 269 70.55 -23.10 8.77
N ARG A 270 69.76 -22.34 9.55
CA ARG A 270 70.08 -21.59 10.80
C ARG A 270 71.15 -20.47 10.81
N ALA A 271 70.74 -19.30 11.33
CA ALA A 271 71.16 -18.71 12.63
C ALA A 271 72.32 -17.70 12.44
N ASP A 272 72.47 -16.58 13.12
CA ASP A 272 71.75 -15.83 14.15
C ASP A 272 72.30 -14.39 14.12
N ASP A 273 71.62 -13.48 14.82
CA ASP A 273 72.18 -12.38 15.61
C ASP A 273 72.52 -10.98 15.06
N GLU A 274 72.29 -10.03 15.97
CA GLU A 274 72.78 -8.64 16.10
C GLU A 274 71.96 -7.44 15.53
N GLN A 275 71.10 -6.92 16.42
CA GLN A 275 70.80 -5.50 16.67
C GLN A 275 72.09 -4.70 17.01
N PRO A 276 72.18 -3.33 16.96
CA PRO A 276 71.25 -2.46 17.69
C PRO A 276 71.10 -0.97 17.27
N ALA A 277 70.24 -0.30 18.06
CA ALA A 277 70.35 1.07 18.58
C ALA A 277 69.91 2.27 17.72
N GLY A 278 68.93 3.02 18.24
CA GLY A 278 68.85 4.45 17.93
C GLY A 278 67.55 5.17 18.25
N LEU A 279 67.30 5.42 19.54
CA LEU A 279 66.49 6.52 20.09
C LEU A 279 65.00 6.63 19.74
N GLY A 280 64.19 6.64 20.80
CA GLY A 280 62.74 6.78 20.74
C GLY A 280 62.25 8.22 20.71
N ILE A 281 60.97 8.32 20.39
CA ILE A 281 59.99 9.32 20.84
C ILE A 281 58.64 8.57 20.77
N GLU A 282 57.92 8.47 21.89
CA GLU A 282 56.53 7.98 21.91
C GLU A 282 55.62 8.84 21.01
N PRO A 283 54.81 8.25 20.12
CA PRO A 283 53.68 8.95 19.55
C PRO A 283 52.36 8.54 20.22
N LYS A 284 51.59 9.58 20.55
CA LYS A 284 50.16 9.62 20.83
C LYS A 284 49.35 8.42 20.31
N ARG A 285 48.51 7.90 21.21
CA ARG A 285 47.35 7.03 20.97
C ARG A 285 46.55 7.54 19.75
N SER A 286 46.64 6.83 18.62
CA SER A 286 45.81 7.06 17.44
C SER A 286 44.48 6.33 17.58
N ASP A 287 43.38 7.00 17.22
CA ASP A 287 42.03 6.44 17.20
C ASP A 287 41.93 5.20 16.29
N PRO A 288 41.01 4.25 16.56
CA PRO A 288 40.80 3.12 15.65
C PRO A 288 40.37 3.61 14.26
N PRO A 289 40.83 2.97 13.17
CA PRO A 289 40.55 3.41 11.81
C PRO A 289 39.04 3.42 11.55
N ARG A 290 38.54 4.48 10.89
CA ARG A 290 37.15 4.52 10.43
C ARG A 290 36.98 3.53 9.28
N PHE A 291 35.78 2.98 9.16
CA PHE A 291 35.42 1.93 8.19
C PHE A 291 35.86 2.18 6.73
N PHE A 292 36.10 3.44 6.34
CA PHE A 292 36.51 3.82 5.00
C PHE A 292 38.03 3.81 4.74
N ASP A 293 38.87 3.53 5.74
CA ASP A 293 40.34 3.58 5.64
C ASP A 293 41.00 2.20 5.41
N ILE A 294 40.21 1.17 5.06
CA ILE A 294 40.70 -0.20 4.85
C ILE A 294 41.24 -0.35 3.42
N PRO A 295 42.49 -0.80 3.20
CA PRO A 295 43.01 -1.06 1.85
C PRO A 295 42.17 -2.13 1.13
N ARG A 296 41.99 -1.95 -0.20
CA ARG A 296 41.10 -2.77 -1.06
C ARG A 296 41.32 -4.28 -0.99
N GLU A 297 42.48 -4.70 -0.51
CA GLU A 297 42.95 -6.08 -0.45
C GLU A 297 42.30 -6.86 0.70
N ASP A 298 41.87 -6.17 1.76
CA ASP A 298 41.25 -6.75 2.96
C ASP A 298 39.72 -6.62 3.00
N ALA A 299 39.12 -5.85 2.09
CA ALA A 299 37.68 -5.60 2.07
C ALA A 299 36.85 -6.82 1.64
N PHE A 300 37.35 -7.60 0.67
CA PHE A 300 36.66 -8.77 0.12
C PHE A 300 36.44 -9.92 1.11
N PRO A 301 37.45 -10.35 1.91
CA PRO A 301 37.23 -11.41 2.91
C PRO A 301 36.29 -10.96 4.04
N LEU A 302 36.24 -9.66 4.37
CA LEU A 302 35.38 -9.10 5.41
C LEU A 302 33.91 -9.01 4.98
N LEU A 303 33.65 -8.53 3.75
CA LEU A 303 32.32 -8.54 3.13
C LEU A 303 31.82 -9.98 2.89
N GLY A 304 32.70 -10.87 2.42
CA GLY A 304 32.39 -12.29 2.23
C GLY A 304 31.98 -12.98 3.53
N ARG A 305 32.71 -12.72 4.63
CA ARG A 305 32.42 -13.30 5.94
C ARG A 305 31.10 -12.76 6.53
N ASN A 306 30.82 -11.48 6.36
CA ASN A 306 29.56 -10.88 6.82
C ASN A 306 28.36 -11.38 6.00
N LEU A 307 28.50 -11.57 4.69
CA LEU A 307 27.44 -12.11 3.84
C LEU A 307 27.14 -13.59 4.15
N LEU A 308 28.18 -14.38 4.47
CA LEU A 308 28.05 -15.78 4.87
C LEU A 308 27.42 -15.92 6.26
N VAL A 309 27.75 -15.04 7.20
CA VAL A 309 27.13 -15.00 8.53
C VAL A 309 25.66 -14.60 8.42
N MET A 310 25.33 -13.59 7.60
CA MET A 310 23.94 -13.19 7.36
C MET A 310 23.13 -14.29 6.65
N ARG A 311 23.68 -14.93 5.62
CA ARG A 311 23.03 -16.08 4.95
C ARG A 311 22.90 -17.29 5.86
N GLY A 312 23.89 -17.56 6.70
CA GLY A 312 23.82 -18.62 7.71
C GLY A 312 22.73 -18.36 8.74
N HIS A 313 22.60 -17.11 9.20
CA HIS A 313 21.57 -16.70 10.15
C HIS A 313 20.17 -16.74 9.55
N LEU A 314 20.01 -16.33 8.28
CA LEU A 314 18.74 -16.46 7.55
C LEU A 314 18.36 -17.92 7.30
N LEU A 315 19.32 -18.78 6.95
CA LEU A 315 19.08 -20.21 6.77
C LEU A 315 18.73 -20.88 8.11
N TRP A 316 19.39 -20.48 9.20
CA TRP A 316 19.06 -20.96 10.55
C TRP A 316 17.66 -20.53 10.98
N MET A 317 17.28 -19.26 10.77
CA MET A 317 15.92 -18.76 11.01
C MET A 317 14.90 -19.51 10.15
N GLN A 318 15.15 -19.70 8.86
CA GLN A 318 14.25 -20.45 7.97
C GLN A 318 14.09 -21.90 8.40
N CYS A 319 15.17 -22.58 8.82
CA CYS A 319 15.08 -23.95 9.35
C CYS A 319 14.36 -24.00 10.71
N PHE A 320 14.57 -23.01 11.57
CA PHE A 320 13.92 -22.90 12.87
C PHE A 320 12.40 -22.70 12.73
N PHE A 321 11.97 -21.80 11.84
CA PHE A 321 10.55 -21.55 11.57
C PHE A 321 9.86 -22.68 10.78
N LYS A 322 10.59 -23.45 9.98
CA LYS A 322 10.02 -24.59 9.23
C LYS A 322 9.81 -25.83 10.12
N TRP A 323 10.51 -25.92 11.26
CA TRP A 323 10.39 -27.03 12.21
C TRP A 323 9.27 -26.81 13.24
N PHE A 324 8.94 -25.56 13.55
CA PHE A 324 7.79 -25.21 14.39
C PHE A 324 6.60 -24.83 13.49
N CYS A 325 5.62 -25.73 13.35
CA CYS A 325 4.30 -25.35 12.82
C CYS A 325 3.62 -24.40 13.80
N PHE A 326 3.85 -23.09 13.64
CA PHE A 326 3.11 -22.06 14.36
C PHE A 326 1.73 -21.86 13.71
N PRO A 327 0.63 -21.97 14.47
CA PRO A 327 -0.65 -21.43 14.05
C PRO A 327 -0.52 -19.90 14.01
N THR A 328 -0.79 -19.30 12.86
CA THR A 328 -0.70 -17.85 12.58
C THR A 328 -1.64 -16.96 13.41
N ASP A 329 -2.33 -17.50 14.41
CA ASP A 329 -3.34 -16.78 15.20
C ASP A 329 -2.77 -16.04 16.43
N ALA A 330 -1.56 -16.36 16.89
CA ALA A 330 -0.94 -15.66 18.03
C ALA A 330 -0.56 -14.19 17.74
N PHE A 331 -0.49 -13.78 16.47
CA PHE A 331 -0.18 -12.41 16.06
C PHE A 331 -1.41 -11.51 15.88
N LYS A 332 -2.63 -12.02 16.09
CA LYS A 332 -3.88 -11.27 15.88
C LYS A 332 -4.35 -10.43 17.07
N GLY A 333 -3.59 -10.37 18.17
CA GLY A 333 -3.90 -9.46 19.29
C GLY A 333 -5.26 -9.73 19.96
N VAL A 334 -5.72 -10.98 19.97
CA VAL A 334 -6.93 -11.39 20.69
C VAL A 334 -6.54 -11.71 22.13
N PRO A 335 -7.18 -11.12 23.17
CA PRO A 335 -6.86 -11.44 24.55
C PRO A 335 -7.27 -12.88 24.86
N TYR A 336 -6.30 -13.72 25.21
CA TYR A 336 -6.51 -15.09 25.66
C TYR A 336 -6.54 -15.11 27.20
N PRO A 337 -7.43 -15.88 27.86
CA PRO A 337 -7.47 -15.97 29.32
C PRO A 337 -6.14 -16.53 29.86
N GLU A 338 -5.59 -15.89 30.90
CA GLU A 338 -4.23 -16.11 31.41
C GLU A 338 -3.96 -17.50 32.04
N GLU A 339 -4.99 -18.34 32.14
CA GLU A 339 -4.91 -19.61 32.88
C GLU A 339 -4.31 -20.77 32.07
N ASP A 340 -4.12 -20.63 30.74
CA ASP A 340 -3.57 -21.68 29.88
C ASP A 340 -2.11 -21.48 29.45
N PHE A 341 -1.41 -20.46 29.94
CA PHE A 341 -0.03 -20.20 29.52
C PHE A 341 0.96 -21.18 30.15
N THR A 342 1.64 -21.95 29.30
CA THR A 342 2.77 -22.79 29.73
C THR A 342 3.95 -21.92 30.17
N ILE A 343 4.89 -22.50 30.92
CA ILE A 343 6.10 -21.79 31.39
C ILE A 343 6.87 -21.17 30.22
N LEU A 344 6.83 -21.83 29.06
CA LEU A 344 7.46 -21.39 27.81
C LEU A 344 6.79 -20.13 27.23
N ASP A 345 5.46 -20.04 27.29
CA ASP A 345 4.72 -18.87 26.81
C ASP A 345 4.96 -17.65 27.71
N LYS A 346 5.06 -17.86 29.02
CA LYS A 346 5.38 -16.79 30.00
C LYS A 346 6.80 -16.27 29.79
N THR A 347 7.77 -17.14 29.47
CA THR A 347 9.13 -16.71 29.13
C THR A 347 9.21 -15.98 27.81
N LEU A 348 8.38 -16.36 26.82
CA LEU A 348 8.29 -15.70 25.52
C LEU A 348 7.66 -14.32 25.63
N LEU A 349 6.54 -14.20 26.35
CA LEU A 349 5.92 -12.92 26.67
C LEU A 349 6.92 -12.02 27.40
N TRP A 350 7.59 -12.49 28.45
CA TRP A 350 8.61 -11.72 29.16
C TRP A 350 9.78 -11.27 28.27
N PHE A 351 10.22 -12.12 27.33
CA PHE A 351 11.30 -11.79 26.40
C PHE A 351 10.86 -10.74 25.35
N PHE A 352 9.58 -10.69 25.00
CA PHE A 352 9.03 -9.78 24.00
C PHE A 352 8.28 -8.55 24.57
N ASP A 353 7.98 -8.50 25.88
CA ASP A 353 7.25 -7.39 26.53
C ASP A 353 8.04 -6.07 26.57
N GLY A 354 9.31 -6.09 26.16
CA GLY A 354 10.15 -4.91 25.96
C GLY A 354 10.19 -4.36 24.53
N PHE A 355 9.69 -5.11 23.53
CA PHE A 355 9.72 -4.69 22.13
C PHE A 355 8.47 -3.90 21.76
N LYS A 356 8.40 -2.64 22.21
CA LYS A 356 7.41 -1.71 21.69
C LYS A 356 7.71 -1.42 20.21
N ARG A 357 6.79 -1.90 19.36
CA ARG A 357 6.25 -1.26 18.14
C ARG A 357 7.26 -0.42 17.31
N TRP A 358 7.62 -0.95 16.13
CA TRP A 358 7.90 -0.21 14.88
C TRP A 358 9.30 0.36 14.54
N ASP A 359 10.31 0.38 15.41
CA ASP A 359 11.63 0.93 15.00
C ASP A 359 12.56 -0.03 14.23
N ALA A 360 12.31 -1.34 14.27
CA ALA A 360 13.20 -2.32 13.63
C ALA A 360 12.96 -2.52 12.12
N LEU A 361 11.78 -2.17 11.60
CA LEU A 361 11.44 -2.37 10.18
C LEU A 361 11.99 -1.23 9.30
N HIS A 362 12.20 -0.04 9.86
CA HIS A 362 12.78 1.09 9.14
C HIS A 362 14.30 0.98 8.92
N PHE A 363 15.00 0.14 9.69
CA PHE A 363 16.45 -0.04 9.54
C PHE A 363 16.84 -1.06 8.46
N PHE A 364 15.91 -1.92 8.02
CA PHE A 364 16.18 -2.97 7.03
C PHE A 364 15.78 -2.62 5.59
N ALA A 365 15.08 -1.51 5.38
CA ALA A 365 14.68 -1.06 4.03
C ALA A 365 15.66 -0.05 3.40
N TYR A 366 16.59 0.52 4.17
CA TYR A 366 17.58 1.49 3.69
C TYR A 366 18.93 1.28 4.37
N CYS A 367 19.67 0.25 3.95
CA CYS A 367 21.14 0.17 4.00
C CYS A 367 21.62 -0.89 3.00
#